data_AF-A0A455U8G5-F1
#
_entry.id   AF-A0A455U8G5-F1
#
_cell.length_a   1.000
_cell.length_b   1.000
_cell.length_c   1.000
_cell.angle_alpha   90.00
_cell.angle_beta   90.00
_cell.angle_gamma   90.00
#
_symmetry.space_group_name_H-M   'P 1'
#
loop_
_entity.id
_entity.type
_entity.pdbx_description
1 polymer ?
#
loop_
_entity_poly.entity_id
_entity_poly.type
_entity_poly.pdbx_seq_one_letter_code
_entity_poly.pdbx_strand_id
1 'polypeptide(L)'
;MNIRDTFTLWGPTSLAVLLAASLASPAFAQPTEEKADSQAQEISIDAVDSAAQVADQNELPRGHFRLPESGDVIGKRYTVVVEDPEQTLIDIARRHNIGYEEIRMANPDVSLWVPGVGTEVVIPAQYILPPAPREGVVVNLSELRLYYYPLTSRALSKPIR
;
A
#
# COMPACT_ATOMS: atom_id res chain seq x y z
N MET A 1 -18.76 -30.11 -58.50
CA MET A 1 -17.74 -29.33 -59.22
C MET A 1 -16.85 -28.66 -58.18
N ASN A 2 -15.56 -29.07 -58.12
CA ASN A 2 -14.32 -28.42 -57.62
C ASN A 2 -14.38 -27.42 -56.44
N ILE A 3 -13.72 -27.72 -55.30
CA ILE A 3 -12.26 -27.51 -54.98
C ILE A 3 -11.99 -26.02 -54.71
N ARG A 4 -11.93 -25.52 -53.46
CA ARG A 4 -10.93 -25.63 -52.36
C ARG A 4 -9.54 -25.10 -52.72
N ASP A 5 -9.31 -23.82 -52.40
CA ASP A 5 -8.02 -23.13 -52.28
C ASP A 5 -7.95 -22.51 -50.85
N THR A 6 -7.11 -23.07 -49.95
CA THR A 6 -5.75 -22.60 -49.52
C THR A 6 -5.82 -21.28 -48.71
N PHE A 7 -5.32 -21.16 -47.48
CA PHE A 7 -3.95 -21.42 -47.03
C PHE A 7 -3.84 -21.79 -45.52
N THR A 8 -2.83 -22.63 -45.28
CA THR A 8 -2.18 -23.16 -44.06
C THR A 8 -1.76 -22.09 -43.04
N LEU A 9 -1.96 -22.23 -41.72
CA LEU A 9 -1.42 -23.20 -40.73
C LEU A 9 0.11 -23.09 -40.53
N TRP A 10 0.55 -22.53 -39.41
CA TRP A 10 1.82 -22.91 -38.77
C TRP A 10 1.75 -22.64 -37.26
N GLY A 11 1.82 -23.72 -36.48
CA GLY A 11 1.91 -23.73 -35.02
C GLY A 11 3.36 -23.71 -34.52
N PRO A 12 3.59 -23.86 -33.20
CA PRO A 12 4.90 -23.74 -32.60
C PRO A 12 5.48 -25.10 -32.22
N THR A 13 6.52 -25.61 -32.88
CA THR A 13 7.38 -26.70 -32.36
C THR A 13 8.71 -26.84 -33.13
N SER A 14 9.82 -26.73 -32.38
CA SER A 14 11.10 -27.49 -32.43
C SER A 14 11.99 -27.59 -33.69
N LEU A 15 13.28 -27.22 -33.57
CA LEU A 15 14.53 -27.90 -34.03
C LEU A 15 15.74 -26.97 -33.70
N ALA A 16 16.73 -27.22 -32.83
CA ALA A 16 17.74 -28.29 -32.61
C ALA A 16 18.96 -28.29 -33.57
N VAL A 17 20.18 -27.97 -33.06
CA VAL A 17 21.55 -28.30 -33.57
C VAL A 17 22.55 -28.14 -32.38
N LEU A 18 23.13 -29.17 -31.71
CA LEU A 18 24.29 -30.09 -32.00
C LEU A 18 25.63 -29.35 -32.25
N LEU A 19 26.85 -29.72 -31.82
CA LEU A 19 27.51 -30.88 -31.19
C LEU A 19 28.95 -30.44 -30.78
N ALA A 20 29.58 -31.21 -29.87
CA ALA A 20 30.86 -31.09 -29.18
C ALA A 20 32.19 -31.08 -29.99
N ALA A 21 33.29 -30.68 -29.30
CA ALA A 21 34.64 -31.17 -29.56
C ALA A 21 35.48 -31.27 -28.27
N SER A 22 36.12 -32.43 -28.10
CA SER A 22 36.94 -32.88 -26.97
C SER A 22 38.41 -32.52 -27.11
N LEU A 23 39.13 -32.35 -26.00
CA LEU A 23 40.54 -32.78 -25.87
C LEU A 23 40.73 -33.49 -24.53
N ALA A 24 41.37 -34.66 -24.60
CA ALA A 24 41.45 -35.68 -23.57
C ALA A 24 42.71 -35.58 -22.70
N SER A 25 42.63 -36.12 -21.47
CA SER A 25 43.54 -37.11 -20.82
C SER A 25 43.67 -36.87 -19.29
N PRO A 26 44.12 -37.86 -18.47
CA PRO A 26 43.60 -39.20 -18.24
C PRO A 26 43.26 -39.44 -16.73
N ALA A 27 42.82 -40.66 -16.42
CA ALA A 27 42.32 -41.13 -15.13
C ALA A 27 43.29 -41.06 -13.93
N PHE A 28 42.75 -40.72 -12.74
CA PHE A 28 43.11 -41.29 -11.44
C PHE A 28 41.85 -41.38 -10.57
N ALA A 29 41.63 -42.54 -9.96
CA ALA A 29 40.53 -42.82 -9.04
C ALA A 29 40.82 -42.23 -7.66
N GLN A 30 39.84 -41.56 -7.05
CA GLN A 30 39.80 -41.29 -5.60
C GLN A 30 38.34 -41.10 -5.11
N PRO A 31 38.05 -41.47 -3.85
CA PRO A 31 36.71 -41.77 -3.36
C PRO A 31 35.92 -40.51 -2.96
N THR A 32 34.61 -40.70 -2.88
CA THR A 32 33.57 -39.76 -2.48
C THR A 32 33.90 -39.01 -1.20
N GLU A 33 34.04 -37.68 -1.28
CA GLU A 33 33.81 -36.77 -0.17
C GLU A 33 32.74 -35.77 -0.58
N GLU A 34 31.62 -35.88 0.12
CA GLU A 34 30.46 -35.01 0.12
C GLU A 34 30.87 -33.60 0.57
N LYS A 35 30.75 -32.61 -0.32
CA LYS A 35 30.82 -31.20 0.07
C LYS A 35 29.73 -30.43 -0.66
N ALA A 36 28.72 -30.08 0.13
CA ALA A 36 27.51 -29.37 -0.22
C ALA A 36 27.80 -28.04 -0.94
N ASP A 37 27.01 -27.79 -1.99
CA ASP A 37 26.86 -26.52 -2.68
C ASP A 37 26.67 -25.38 -1.68
N SER A 38 27.65 -24.46 -1.66
CA SER A 38 27.52 -23.14 -1.05
C SER A 38 27.38 -22.12 -2.17
N GLN A 39 26.24 -22.14 -2.86
CA GLN A 39 25.79 -21.08 -3.77
C GLN A 39 24.28 -20.89 -3.63
N ALA A 40 23.84 -20.40 -2.47
CA ALA A 40 22.45 -19.98 -2.27
C ALA A 40 22.33 -18.96 -1.14
N GLN A 41 22.94 -17.77 -1.29
CA GLN A 41 22.60 -16.63 -0.44
C GLN A 41 23.04 -15.30 -1.05
N GLU A 42 22.29 -14.86 -2.05
CA GLU A 42 22.15 -13.44 -2.38
C GLU A 42 20.70 -13.23 -2.83
N ILE A 43 19.77 -13.38 -1.88
CA ILE A 43 18.41 -12.90 -2.04
C ILE A 43 18.48 -11.41 -1.72
N SER A 44 18.24 -10.60 -2.73
CA SER A 44 18.44 -9.15 -2.75
C SER A 44 17.87 -8.47 -1.51
N ILE A 45 18.72 -7.79 -0.74
CA ILE A 45 18.35 -6.90 0.37
C ILE A 45 17.28 -5.87 -0.06
N ASP A 46 17.25 -5.51 -1.34
CA ASP A 46 16.27 -4.58 -1.91
C ASP A 46 14.84 -5.16 -1.95
N ALA A 47 14.70 -6.49 -2.07
CA ALA A 47 13.39 -7.14 -2.09
C ALA A 47 12.80 -7.28 -0.68
N VAL A 48 13.66 -7.45 0.34
CA VAL A 48 13.24 -7.44 1.74
C VAL A 48 12.99 -6.02 2.26
N ASP A 49 13.72 -5.01 1.79
CA ASP A 49 13.40 -3.60 2.07
C ASP A 49 12.10 -3.16 1.37
N SER A 50 11.88 -3.59 0.13
CA SER A 50 10.60 -3.36 -0.57
C SER A 50 9.44 -4.07 0.12
N ALA A 51 9.66 -5.26 0.70
CA ALA A 51 8.64 -5.98 1.48
C ALA A 51 8.43 -5.38 2.90
N ALA A 52 9.47 -4.81 3.51
CA ALA A 52 9.40 -4.11 4.78
C ALA A 52 8.70 -2.75 4.66
N GLN A 53 8.81 -2.07 3.51
CA GLN A 53 8.01 -0.87 3.21
C GLN A 53 6.52 -1.17 3.03
N VAL A 54 6.17 -2.39 2.61
CA VAL A 54 4.78 -2.88 2.60
C VAL A 54 4.35 -3.32 4.01
N ALA A 55 5.27 -3.39 4.98
CA ALA A 55 5.07 -3.96 6.31
C ALA A 55 4.55 -2.98 7.38
N ASP A 56 4.03 -1.79 7.04
CA ASP A 56 3.05 -1.16 7.92
C ASP A 56 1.66 -1.79 7.71
N GLN A 57 1.60 -3.12 7.85
CA GLN A 57 0.41 -3.93 7.59
C GLN A 57 -0.75 -3.64 8.56
N ASN A 58 -0.56 -2.73 9.51
CA ASN A 58 -1.54 -2.35 10.51
C ASN A 58 -2.04 -0.90 10.36
N GLU A 59 -1.45 -0.12 9.46
CA GLU A 59 -1.89 1.24 9.17
C GLU A 59 -3.03 1.19 8.14
N LEU A 60 -4.20 1.64 8.58
CA LEU A 60 -5.35 1.72 7.69
C LEU A 60 -5.07 2.78 6.61
N PRO A 61 -5.68 2.66 5.42
CA PRO A 61 -5.59 3.72 4.43
C PRO A 61 -6.03 5.07 5.03
N ARG A 62 -5.48 6.17 4.52
CA ARG A 62 -5.83 7.51 5.01
C ARG A 62 -7.35 7.72 5.06
N GLY A 63 -7.82 8.37 6.11
CA GLY A 63 -9.25 8.61 6.33
C GLY A 63 -10.05 7.40 6.82
N HIS A 64 -9.42 6.24 7.01
CA HIS A 64 -10.06 5.07 7.61
C HIS A 64 -9.71 4.97 9.09
N PHE A 65 -10.72 4.70 9.91
CA PHE A 65 -10.57 4.60 11.35
C PHE A 65 -11.22 3.31 11.84
N ARG A 66 -10.59 2.66 12.83
CA ARG A 66 -11.24 1.58 13.58
C ARG A 66 -12.32 2.20 14.47
N LEU A 67 -13.51 1.60 14.49
CA LEU A 67 -14.54 2.01 15.43
C LEU A 67 -14.06 1.69 16.86
N PRO A 68 -14.22 2.61 17.82
CA PRO A 68 -13.84 2.36 19.20
C PRO A 68 -14.82 1.37 19.82
N GLU A 69 -14.33 0.54 20.74
CA GLU A 69 -15.17 -0.40 21.50
C GLU A 69 -16.16 0.33 22.43
N SER A 70 -15.75 1.52 22.91
CA SER A 70 -16.58 2.40 23.73
C SER A 70 -16.29 3.87 23.42
N GLY A 71 -17.33 4.70 23.55
CA GLY A 71 -17.26 6.13 23.25
C GLY A 71 -17.34 6.46 21.76
N ASP A 72 -17.14 7.75 21.46
CA ASP A 72 -17.35 8.32 20.13
C ASP A 72 -16.08 8.96 19.55
N VAL A 73 -14.95 8.90 20.24
CA VAL A 73 -13.72 9.57 19.79
C VAL A 73 -12.90 8.65 18.88
N ILE A 74 -12.54 9.14 17.70
CA ILE A 74 -11.68 8.46 16.73
C ILE A 74 -10.51 9.34 16.30
N GLY A 75 -9.48 8.71 15.74
CA GLY A 75 -8.28 9.41 15.28
C GLY A 75 -7.42 9.94 16.43
N LYS A 76 -6.43 10.76 16.10
CA LYS A 76 -5.47 11.31 17.07
C LYS A 76 -5.01 12.68 16.61
N ARG A 77 -4.85 13.61 17.56
CA ARG A 77 -4.13 14.87 17.32
C ARG A 77 -2.63 14.61 17.42
N TYR A 78 -1.87 15.16 16.50
CA TYR A 78 -0.40 15.09 16.50
C TYR A 78 0.19 16.36 15.86
N THR A 79 1.52 16.49 15.90
CA THR A 79 2.24 17.64 15.35
C THR A 79 3.17 17.15 14.24
N VAL A 80 3.36 17.98 13.22
CA VAL A 80 4.32 17.77 12.13
C VAL A 80 5.23 18.99 12.06
N VAL A 81 6.52 18.76 11.83
CA VAL A 81 7.48 19.84 11.60
C VAL A 81 7.59 20.08 10.10
N VAL A 82 7.58 21.35 9.69
CA VAL A 82 7.78 21.71 8.28
C VAL A 82 9.25 21.52 7.93
N GLU A 83 9.52 20.67 6.94
CA GLU A 83 10.89 20.33 6.50
C GLU A 83 11.30 21.10 5.25
N ASP A 84 10.34 21.40 4.37
CA ASP A 84 10.58 22.02 3.07
C ASP A 84 10.10 23.49 3.07
N PRO A 85 10.95 24.45 2.67
CA PRO A 85 10.57 25.87 2.62
C PRO A 85 9.45 26.19 1.64
N GLU A 86 9.22 25.36 0.61
CA GLU A 86 8.14 25.55 -0.36
C GLU A 86 6.81 24.94 0.12
N GLN A 87 6.84 24.16 1.20
CA GLN A 87 5.66 23.49 1.71
C GLN A 87 4.68 24.47 2.35
N THR A 88 3.48 24.55 1.78
CA THR A 88 2.40 25.39 2.32
C THR A 88 1.63 24.66 3.43
N LEU A 89 0.90 25.41 4.27
CA LEU A 89 0.00 24.83 5.27
C LEU A 89 -1.13 24.01 4.61
N ILE A 90 -1.53 24.42 3.41
CA ILE A 90 -2.58 23.75 2.61
C ILE A 90 -2.07 22.39 2.11
N ASP A 91 -0.81 22.30 1.70
CA ASP A 91 -0.23 21.04 1.25
C ASP A 91 -0.07 20.05 2.41
N ILE A 92 0.29 20.55 3.60
CA ILE A 92 0.29 19.76 4.85
C ILE A 92 -1.13 19.23 5.11
N ALA A 93 -2.14 20.10 5.08
CA ALA A 93 -3.53 19.70 5.31
C ALA A 93 -4.00 18.62 4.32
N ARG A 94 -3.71 18.81 3.02
CA ARG A 94 -4.04 17.82 1.97
C ARG A 94 -3.36 16.47 2.23
N ARG A 95 -2.08 16.48 2.58
CA ARG A 95 -1.30 15.26 2.87
C ARG A 95 -1.89 14.48 4.06
N HIS A 96 -2.43 15.19 5.05
CA HIS A 96 -3.00 14.60 6.26
C HIS A 96 -4.54 14.51 6.25
N ASN A 97 -5.19 14.75 5.10
CA ASN A 97 -6.65 14.68 4.92
C ASN A 97 -7.43 15.58 5.91
N ILE A 98 -6.94 16.80 6.10
CA ILE A 98 -7.53 17.83 6.96
C ILE A 98 -8.19 18.90 6.10
N GLY A 99 -9.35 19.39 6.55
CA GLY A 99 -10.07 20.48 5.90
C GLY A 99 -9.32 21.82 6.02
N TYR A 100 -9.55 22.73 5.08
CA TYR A 100 -8.95 24.07 5.10
C TYR A 100 -9.27 24.84 6.39
N GLU A 101 -10.54 24.86 6.81
CA GLU A 101 -10.93 25.56 8.04
C GLU A 101 -10.35 24.90 9.29
N GLU A 102 -10.24 23.57 9.30
CA GLU A 102 -9.71 22.83 10.44
C GLU A 102 -8.23 23.14 10.67
N ILE A 103 -7.41 23.11 9.61
CA ILE A 103 -5.98 23.38 9.76
C ILE A 103 -5.73 24.85 10.13
N ARG A 104 -6.51 25.77 9.56
CA ARG A 104 -6.42 27.21 9.82
C ARG A 104 -6.81 27.54 11.26
N MET A 105 -7.89 26.93 11.76
CA MET A 105 -8.36 27.15 13.13
C MET A 105 -7.44 26.49 14.17
N ALA A 106 -6.81 25.35 13.83
CA ALA A 106 -5.85 24.70 14.71
C ALA A 106 -4.51 25.45 14.80
N ASN A 107 -4.14 26.22 13.78
CA ASN A 107 -2.85 26.91 13.66
C ASN A 107 -3.05 28.40 13.28
N PRO A 108 -3.68 29.22 14.13
CA PRO A 108 -4.02 30.60 13.80
C PRO A 108 -2.80 31.51 13.56
N ASP A 109 -1.67 31.18 14.19
CA ASP A 109 -0.44 31.96 14.12
C ASP A 109 0.50 31.51 12.99
N VAL A 110 0.14 30.45 12.26
CA VAL A 110 0.94 29.89 11.17
C VAL A 110 0.47 30.45 9.84
N SER A 111 1.42 30.96 9.04
CA SER A 111 1.15 31.45 7.69
C SER A 111 0.65 30.32 6.77
N LEU A 112 -0.44 30.59 6.05
CA LEU A 112 -1.05 29.62 5.12
C LEU A 112 -0.12 29.25 3.95
N TRP A 113 0.60 30.23 3.44
CA TRP A 113 1.40 30.10 2.22
C TRP A 113 2.87 29.82 2.51
N VAL A 114 3.39 30.32 3.63
CA VAL A 114 4.80 30.17 3.99
C VAL A 114 4.91 29.91 5.50
N PRO A 115 4.59 28.69 5.97
CA PRO A 115 4.74 28.29 7.37
C PRO A 115 6.18 28.46 7.89
N GLY A 116 7.16 28.30 7.00
CA GLY A 116 8.59 28.32 7.33
C GLY A 116 9.10 26.97 7.83
N VAL A 117 10.34 26.65 7.51
CA VAL A 117 11.02 25.41 7.95
C VAL A 117 11.21 25.44 9.47
N GLY A 118 11.01 24.29 10.12
CA GLY A 118 11.11 24.13 11.57
C GLY A 118 9.86 24.55 12.33
N THR A 119 8.84 25.10 11.66
CA THR A 119 7.56 25.43 12.28
C THR A 119 6.81 24.14 12.64
N GLU A 120 6.32 24.08 13.87
CA GLU A 120 5.44 23.01 14.34
C GLU A 120 4.00 23.29 13.93
N VAL A 121 3.41 22.37 13.18
CA VAL A 121 2.02 22.44 12.73
C VAL A 121 1.20 21.36 13.43
N VAL A 122 0.15 21.78 14.13
CA VAL A 122 -0.80 20.89 14.79
C VAL A 122 -1.77 20.32 13.76
N ILE A 123 -1.87 19.00 13.70
CA ILE A 123 -2.81 18.27 12.87
C ILE A 123 -4.01 17.83 13.72
N PRO A 124 -5.21 18.40 13.51
CA PRO A 124 -6.41 18.10 14.28
C PRO A 124 -7.11 16.82 13.80
N ALA A 125 -6.38 15.72 13.57
CA ALA A 125 -6.94 14.46 13.05
C ALA A 125 -7.71 13.62 14.11
N GLN A 126 -8.37 14.29 15.06
CA GLN A 126 -9.20 13.67 16.10
C GLN A 126 -10.64 14.16 15.92
N TYR A 127 -11.58 13.22 15.86
CA TYR A 127 -12.98 13.50 15.56
C TYR A 127 -13.91 12.81 16.55
N ILE A 128 -15.11 13.37 16.68
CA ILE A 128 -16.20 12.79 17.47
C ILE A 128 -17.23 12.24 16.49
N LEU A 129 -17.56 10.97 16.62
CA LEU A 129 -18.57 10.33 15.80
C LEU A 129 -19.94 10.97 16.07
N PRO A 130 -20.73 11.25 15.02
CA PRO A 130 -22.04 11.87 15.19
C PRO A 130 -23.00 10.96 15.96
N PRO A 131 -23.98 11.52 16.70
CA PRO A 131 -24.97 10.75 17.45
C PRO A 131 -26.06 10.19 16.52
N ALA A 132 -25.67 9.32 15.61
CA ALA A 132 -26.53 8.66 14.63
C ALA A 132 -26.18 7.17 14.53
N PRO A 133 -27.08 6.32 14.00
CA PRO A 133 -26.75 4.93 13.70
C PRO A 133 -25.48 4.84 12.84
N ARG A 134 -24.52 4.02 13.28
CA ARG A 134 -23.21 3.84 12.61
C ARG A 134 -23.33 2.86 11.45
N GLU A 135 -24.23 3.15 10.51
CA GLU A 135 -24.58 2.29 9.38
C GLU A 135 -24.68 3.13 8.10
N GLY A 136 -24.13 2.63 7.00
CA GLY A 136 -24.22 3.29 5.70
C GLY A 136 -23.50 4.64 5.68
N VAL A 137 -24.16 5.69 5.18
CA VAL A 137 -23.57 7.04 5.03
C VAL A 137 -24.23 8.01 6.00
N VAL A 138 -23.42 8.69 6.81
CA VAL A 138 -23.86 9.75 7.72
C VAL A 138 -23.15 11.05 7.34
N VAL A 139 -23.91 12.11 7.08
CA VAL A 139 -23.37 13.43 6.72
C VAL A 139 -23.53 14.37 7.91
N ASN A 140 -22.41 14.87 8.43
CA ASN A 140 -22.38 15.89 9.49
C ASN A 140 -22.15 17.27 8.86
N LEU A 141 -23.19 18.10 8.82
CA LEU A 141 -23.12 19.44 8.24
C LEU A 141 -22.33 20.43 9.11
N SER A 142 -22.27 20.23 10.43
CA SER A 142 -21.54 21.12 11.33
C SER A 142 -20.02 21.00 11.18
N GLU A 143 -19.55 19.79 10.83
CA GLU A 143 -18.13 19.52 10.58
C GLU A 143 -17.79 19.46 9.09
N LEU A 144 -18.79 19.56 8.20
CA LEU A 144 -18.65 19.38 6.75
C LEU A 144 -17.99 18.04 6.40
N ARG A 145 -18.39 16.97 7.10
CA ARG A 145 -17.79 15.63 6.99
C ARG A 145 -18.81 14.56 6.64
N LEU A 146 -18.37 13.60 5.84
CA LEU A 146 -19.11 12.39 5.52
C LEU A 146 -18.43 11.21 6.21
N TYR A 147 -19.22 10.44 6.96
CA TYR A 147 -18.83 9.20 7.61
C TYR A 147 -19.45 8.04 6.84
N TYR A 148 -18.63 7.09 6.41
CA TYR A 148 -19.09 5.87 5.76
C TYR A 148 -18.80 4.66 6.65
N TYR A 149 -19.86 3.95 7.02
CA TYR A 149 -19.84 2.72 7.77
C TYR A 149 -20.18 1.56 6.82
N PRO A 150 -19.19 0.78 6.37
CA PRO A 150 -19.45 -0.32 5.47
C PRO A 150 -20.33 -1.37 6.16
N LEU A 151 -21.28 -1.93 5.41
CA LEU A 151 -22.05 -3.08 5.87
C LEU A 151 -21.08 -4.25 6.05
N THR A 152 -20.87 -4.69 7.29
CA THR A 152 -20.16 -5.94 7.53
C THR A 152 -21.05 -7.07 7.05
N SER A 153 -20.70 -7.68 5.91
CA SER A 153 -21.32 -8.92 5.43
C SER A 153 -20.92 -10.07 6.35
N ARG A 154 -21.50 -10.13 7.55
CA ARG A 154 -21.53 -11.38 8.30
C ARG A 154 -22.40 -12.33 7.50
N ALA A 155 -21.75 -13.25 6.77
CA ALA A 155 -22.35 -14.18 5.82
C ALA A 155 -23.67 -14.75 6.36
N LEU A 156 -24.78 -14.30 5.78
CA LEU A 156 -26.08 -14.90 5.98
C LEU A 156 -26.10 -16.21 5.16
N SER A 157 -25.51 -17.26 5.71
CA SER A 157 -25.74 -18.63 5.23
C SER A 157 -27.18 -19.01 5.60
N LYS A 158 -28.13 -18.75 4.69
CA LYS A 158 -29.48 -19.32 4.78
C LYS A 158 -29.52 -20.58 3.91
N PRO A 159 -29.80 -21.77 4.49
CA PRO A 159 -30.01 -22.96 3.68
C PRO A 159 -31.28 -22.81 2.86
N ILE A 160 -31.18 -23.15 1.57
CA ILE A 160 -32.33 -23.29 0.68
C ILE A 160 -33.00 -24.62 1.04
N ARG A 161 -34.29 -24.60 1.38
CA ARG A 161 -35.13 -25.80 1.54
C ARG A 161 -35.98 -25.97 0.31
#